data_AF-A0A8H7G7Z0-F1
#
_entry.id   AF-A0A8H7G7Z0-F1
#
_cell.length_a   1.000
_cell.length_b   1.000
_cell.length_c   1.000
_cell.angle_alpha   90.00
_cell.angle_beta   90.00
_cell.angle_gamma   90.00
#
_symmetry.space_group_name_H-M   'P 1'
#
loop_
_entity.id
_entity.type
_entity.pdbx_description
1 polymer ?
#
loop_
_entity_poly.entity_id
_entity_poly.type
_entity_poly.pdbx_seq_one_letter_code
_entity_poly.pdbx_strand_id
1 'polypeptide(L)'
;MPLQSPGDPETRLTITLRDDTAPYVPPTRPYELADLAEDLIVLSRYLLKPEGRLVFFLPTVTDEYAEVDIETMLCEGMEVIANSLQDFGSWGRRLVTVKKTTTKEFPVPSFNAESSEGLHVPAHKGFRDKFFQGFKKDVDLNMPTET
;
A
#
# COMPACT_ATOMS: atom_id res chain seq x y z
N MET A 1 -40.53 -57.19 17.28
CA MET A 1 -40.02 -55.81 17.08
C MET A 1 -38.86 -55.58 18.05
N PRO A 2 -37.81 -54.81 17.71
CA PRO A 2 -37.52 -54.09 16.46
C PRO A 2 -36.40 -54.79 15.65
N LEU A 3 -36.50 -54.96 14.33
CA LEU A 3 -36.27 -54.02 13.22
C LEU A 3 -34.80 -53.58 13.05
N GLN A 4 -34.21 -54.13 11.99
CA GLN A 4 -32.92 -53.81 11.38
C GLN A 4 -32.79 -52.30 11.11
N SER A 5 -31.70 -51.67 11.56
CA SER A 5 -31.35 -50.30 11.17
C SER A 5 -30.55 -50.32 9.85
N PRO A 6 -30.92 -49.51 8.84
CA PRO A 6 -30.29 -49.53 7.53
C PRO A 6 -29.15 -48.51 7.38
N GLY A 7 -28.13 -48.90 6.63
CA GLY A 7 -27.43 -48.08 5.63
C GLY A 7 -26.60 -46.88 6.10
N ASP A 8 -25.28 -46.98 5.91
CA ASP A 8 -24.40 -45.82 5.78
C ASP A 8 -24.91 -44.84 4.71
N PRO A 9 -24.84 -43.52 4.96
CA PRO A 9 -24.73 -42.56 3.88
C PRO A 9 -23.28 -42.05 3.83
N GLU A 10 -22.59 -42.42 2.74
CA GLU A 10 -21.43 -41.72 2.20
C GLU A 10 -21.52 -40.21 2.49
N THR A 11 -20.55 -39.68 3.24
CA THR A 11 -20.37 -38.24 3.36
C THR A 11 -19.82 -37.75 2.02
N ARG A 12 -20.75 -37.46 1.12
CA ARG A 12 -20.59 -36.83 -0.17
C ARG A 12 -19.63 -35.65 -0.03
N LEU A 13 -18.42 -35.79 -0.57
CA LEU A 13 -17.55 -34.67 -0.85
C LEU A 13 -18.35 -33.71 -1.74
N THR A 14 -18.79 -32.58 -1.18
CA THR A 14 -19.35 -31.47 -1.95
C THR A 14 -18.21 -30.89 -2.77
N ILE A 15 -17.96 -31.49 -3.93
CA ILE A 15 -17.19 -30.85 -4.99
C ILE A 15 -18.02 -29.65 -5.38
N THR A 16 -17.63 -28.47 -4.91
CA THR A 16 -18.12 -27.19 -5.42
C THR A 16 -17.71 -27.13 -6.88
N LEU A 17 -18.59 -27.59 -7.77
CA LEU A 17 -18.45 -27.42 -9.21
C LEU A 17 -18.26 -25.92 -9.44
N ARG A 18 -17.11 -25.55 -10.01
CA ARG A 18 -16.89 -24.18 -10.45
C ARG A 18 -17.97 -23.87 -11.46
N ASP A 19 -18.68 -22.76 -11.24
CA ASP A 19 -19.64 -22.25 -12.20
C ASP A 19 -18.84 -21.73 -13.41
N ASP A 20 -18.71 -22.57 -14.45
CA ASP A 20 -17.97 -22.25 -15.67
C ASP A 20 -18.58 -21.08 -16.45
N THR A 21 -19.73 -20.55 -16.02
CA THR A 21 -20.38 -19.35 -16.59
C THR A 21 -19.97 -18.05 -15.90
N ALA A 22 -19.25 -18.12 -14.77
CA ALA A 22 -18.75 -16.93 -14.09
C ALA A 22 -17.66 -16.24 -14.94
N PRO A 23 -17.71 -14.91 -15.12
CA PRO A 23 -16.68 -14.20 -15.85
C PRO A 23 -15.33 -14.36 -15.14
N TYR A 24 -14.29 -14.69 -15.90
CA TYR A 24 -12.94 -14.81 -15.37
C TYR A 24 -12.51 -13.49 -14.71
N VAL A 25 -12.22 -13.55 -13.41
CA VAL A 25 -11.60 -12.45 -12.66
C VAL A 25 -10.12 -12.77 -12.51
N PRO A 26 -9.20 -11.96 -13.07
CA PRO A 26 -7.77 -12.17 -12.91
C PRO A 26 -7.36 -12.18 -11.42
N PRO A 27 -6.47 -13.08 -11.00
CA PRO A 27 -5.96 -13.07 -9.63
C PRO A 27 -5.18 -11.78 -9.37
N THR A 28 -5.45 -11.13 -8.24
CA THR A 28 -4.71 -9.96 -7.77
C THR A 28 -3.74 -10.37 -6.67
N ARG A 29 -2.61 -9.66 -6.56
CA ARG A 29 -1.69 -9.78 -5.44
C ARG A 29 -1.81 -8.50 -4.59
N PRO A 30 -1.88 -8.61 -3.25
CA PRO A 30 -1.79 -7.43 -2.39
C PRO A 30 -0.45 -6.74 -2.63
N TYR A 31 -0.49 -5.43 -2.79
CA TYR A 31 0.69 -4.62 -3.01
C TYR A 31 0.53 -3.34 -2.21
N GLU A 32 1.39 -3.16 -1.23
CA GLU A 32 1.30 -2.04 -0.31
C GLU A 32 1.73 -0.74 -0.99
N LEU A 33 1.15 0.37 -0.54
CA LEU A 33 1.44 1.68 -1.12
C LEU A 33 2.90 2.11 -0.87
N ALA A 34 3.48 1.69 0.27
CA ALA A 34 4.88 1.97 0.58
C ALA A 34 5.83 1.27 -0.39
N ASP A 35 5.64 -0.04 -0.57
CA ASP A 35 6.41 -0.83 -1.54
C ASP A 35 6.25 -0.27 -2.96
N LEU A 36 5.03 0.12 -3.35
CA LEU A 36 4.76 0.74 -4.65
C LEU A 36 5.52 2.06 -4.83
N ALA A 37 5.59 2.91 -3.80
CA ALA A 37 6.25 4.21 -3.88
C ALA A 37 7.78 4.05 -4.03
N GLU A 38 8.37 3.14 -3.27
CA GLU A 38 9.80 2.78 -3.36
C GLU A 38 10.13 2.22 -4.75
N ASP A 39 9.37 1.23 -5.21
CA ASP A 39 9.57 0.58 -6.50
C ASP A 39 9.40 1.57 -7.66
N LEU A 40 8.47 2.52 -7.55
CA LEU A 40 8.28 3.58 -8.53
C LEU A 40 9.52 4.48 -8.63
N ILE A 41 10.17 4.82 -7.52
CA ILE A 41 11.39 5.64 -7.51
C ILE A 41 12.54 4.88 -8.16
N VAL A 42 12.72 3.60 -7.82
CA VAL A 42 13.76 2.76 -8.42
C VAL A 42 13.53 2.59 -9.93
N LEU A 43 12.30 2.31 -10.34
CA LEU A 43 11.93 2.21 -11.76
C LEU A 43 12.20 3.52 -12.50
N SER A 44 11.84 4.64 -11.89
CA SER A 44 12.04 5.96 -12.48
C SER A 44 13.53 6.29 -12.64
N ARG A 45 14.38 5.88 -11.69
CA ARG A 45 15.84 6.02 -11.83
C ARG A 45 16.37 5.26 -13.04
N TYR A 46 15.83 4.06 -13.31
CA TYR A 46 16.21 3.26 -14.47
C TYR A 46 15.74 3.90 -15.79
N LEU A 47 14.50 4.37 -15.85
CA LEU A 47 13.89 4.87 -17.09
C LEU A 47 14.21 6.34 -17.43
N LEU A 48 14.41 7.20 -16.43
CA LEU A 48 14.61 8.62 -16.65
C LEU A 48 16.02 8.90 -17.21
N LYS A 49 16.08 9.86 -18.14
CA LYS A 49 17.35 10.50 -18.52
C LYS A 49 17.90 11.31 -17.33
N PRO A 50 19.21 11.59 -17.28
CA PRO A 50 19.77 12.54 -16.32
C PRO A 50 18.98 13.86 -16.36
N GLU A 51 18.75 14.46 -15.18
CA GLU A 51 17.91 15.65 -14.98
C GLU A 51 16.40 15.45 -15.23
N GLY A 52 15.98 14.23 -15.57
CA GLY A 52 14.58 13.83 -15.69
C GLY A 52 13.85 13.91 -14.35
N ARG A 53 12.53 14.13 -14.41
CA ARG A 53 11.69 14.34 -13.22
C ARG A 53 10.55 13.35 -13.19
N LEU A 54 10.33 12.76 -12.02
CA LEU A 54 9.15 12.00 -11.65
C LEU A 54 8.24 12.91 -10.83
N VAL A 55 6.95 12.97 -11.17
CA VAL A 55 5.94 13.69 -10.40
C VAL A 55 4.79 12.75 -10.12
N PHE A 56 4.41 12.57 -8.86
CA PHE A 56 3.31 11.69 -8.46
C PHE A 56 2.58 12.22 -7.23
N PHE A 57 1.35 11.74 -7.05
CA PHE A 57 0.56 12.01 -5.85
C PHE A 57 0.70 10.86 -4.86
N LEU A 58 1.17 11.17 -3.65
CA LEU A 58 1.26 10.24 -2.54
C LEU A 58 0.18 10.58 -1.49
N PRO A 59 -0.82 9.72 -1.27
CA PRO A 59 -1.77 9.94 -0.19
C PRO A 59 -1.12 9.63 1.17
N THR A 60 -1.34 10.50 2.15
CA THR A 60 -0.73 10.44 3.49
C THR A 60 -1.78 10.80 4.55
N VAL A 61 -1.70 10.18 5.73
CA VAL A 61 -2.50 10.59 6.89
C VAL A 61 -1.87 11.86 7.48
N THR A 62 -2.67 12.91 7.69
CA THR A 62 -2.16 14.23 8.09
C THR A 62 -1.45 14.19 9.45
N ASP A 63 -2.02 13.46 10.41
CA ASP A 63 -1.54 13.40 11.80
C ASP A 63 -0.28 12.53 11.98
N GLU A 64 0.05 11.67 11.02
CA GLU A 64 1.18 10.72 11.11
C GLU A 64 2.36 11.08 10.19
N TYR A 65 2.18 12.06 9.31
CA TYR A 65 3.19 12.40 8.31
C TYR A 65 4.41 13.10 8.92
N ALA A 66 5.59 12.65 8.51
CA ALA A 66 6.86 13.35 8.71
C ALA A 66 7.61 13.48 7.37
N GLU A 67 8.42 14.54 7.20
CA GLU A 67 9.23 14.72 5.97
C GLU A 67 10.16 13.53 5.68
N VAL A 68 10.58 12.84 6.75
CA VAL A 68 11.39 11.62 6.68
C VAL A 68 10.68 10.48 5.92
N ASP A 69 9.34 10.46 5.84
CA ASP A 69 8.57 9.46 5.07
C ASP A 69 8.89 9.49 3.58
N ILE A 70 9.22 10.67 3.06
CA ILE A 70 9.57 10.86 1.66
C ILE A 70 11.04 10.53 1.44
N GLU A 71 11.89 10.85 2.40
CA GLU A 71 13.32 10.56 2.33
C GLU A 71 13.60 9.05 2.38
N THR A 72 12.83 8.30 3.17
CA THR A 72 13.01 6.84 3.31
C THR A 72 12.73 6.08 2.03
N MET A 73 11.86 6.59 1.15
CA MET A 73 11.57 5.95 -0.13
C MET A 73 12.58 6.31 -1.24
N LEU A 74 13.51 7.26 -1.00
CA LEU A 74 14.50 7.65 -2.00
C LEU A 74 15.61 6.60 -2.13
N CYS A 75 16.15 6.50 -3.35
CA CYS A 75 17.33 5.69 -3.65
C CYS A 75 18.50 6.57 -4.15
N GLU A 76 19.71 6.01 -4.18
CA GLU A 76 20.91 6.72 -4.65
C GLU A 76 20.68 7.37 -6.03
N GLY A 77 20.99 8.66 -6.13
CA GLY A 77 20.93 9.42 -7.37
C GLY A 77 19.56 10.01 -7.71
N MET A 78 18.63 9.99 -6.74
CA MET A 78 17.32 10.64 -6.79
C MET A 78 17.20 11.67 -5.67
N GLU A 79 16.60 12.83 -5.97
CA GLU A 79 16.45 13.94 -5.02
C GLU A 79 15.04 14.52 -5.10
N VAL A 80 14.43 14.84 -3.96
CA VAL A 80 13.14 15.55 -3.92
C VAL A 80 13.39 17.03 -4.14
N ILE A 81 12.80 17.59 -5.19
CA ILE A 81 12.93 19.02 -5.52
C ILE A 81 11.68 19.83 -5.16
N ALA A 82 10.54 19.17 -4.98
CA ALA A 82 9.31 19.81 -4.54
C ALA A 82 8.38 18.82 -3.82
N ASN A 83 7.70 19.31 -2.80
CA ASN A 83 6.66 18.60 -2.06
C ASN A 83 5.55 19.60 -1.74
N SER A 84 4.35 19.36 -2.25
CA SER A 84 3.18 20.23 -2.01
C SER A 84 2.03 19.44 -1.43
N LEU A 85 1.55 19.85 -0.26
CA LEU A 85 0.41 19.22 0.41
C LEU A 85 -0.91 19.80 -0.11
N GLN A 86 -1.83 18.90 -0.46
CA GLN A 86 -3.24 19.19 -0.59
C GLN A 86 -4.00 18.51 0.55
N ASP A 87 -4.54 19.33 1.45
CA ASP A 87 -5.21 18.89 2.67
C ASP A 87 -6.71 18.62 2.43
N PHE A 88 -7.22 17.53 3.01
CA PHE A 88 -8.63 17.15 3.07
C PHE A 88 -9.14 16.93 4.51
N GLY A 89 -8.41 17.44 5.52
CA GLY A 89 -8.71 17.29 6.93
C GLY A 89 -7.97 16.10 7.54
N SER A 90 -8.62 14.95 7.66
CA SER A 90 -8.03 13.75 8.30
C SER A 90 -6.94 13.06 7.46
N TRP A 91 -6.87 13.38 6.17
CA TRP A 91 -5.84 12.90 5.26
C TRP A 91 -5.52 13.98 4.24
N GLY A 92 -4.37 13.86 3.61
CA GLY A 92 -3.95 14.72 2.50
C GLY A 92 -3.36 13.91 1.37
N ARG A 93 -3.14 14.57 0.23
CA ARG A 93 -2.29 14.03 -0.83
C ARG A 93 -1.15 15.00 -1.11
N ARG A 94 0.05 14.47 -1.26
CA ARG A 94 1.25 15.23 -1.54
C ARG A 94 1.64 15.08 -2.99
N LEU A 95 1.80 16.19 -3.68
CA LEU A 95 2.43 16.22 -5.00
C LEU A 95 3.95 16.21 -4.79
N VAL A 96 4.57 15.06 -4.96
CA VAL A 96 6.01 14.86 -4.79
C VAL A 96 6.67 14.95 -6.16
N THR A 97 7.72 15.77 -6.27
CA THR A 97 8.56 15.86 -7.46
C THR A 97 9.97 15.40 -7.11
N VAL A 98 10.40 14.32 -7.76
CA VAL A 98 11.74 13.73 -7.61
C VAL A 98 12.51 13.93 -8.91
N LYS A 99 13.79 14.28 -8.81
CA LYS A 99 14.69 14.49 -9.93
C LYS A 99 15.81 13.46 -9.91
N LYS A 100 16.14 12.90 -11.08
CA LYS A 100 17.33 12.07 -11.26
C LYS A 100 18.56 12.97 -11.40
N THR A 101 19.43 12.97 -10.40
CA THR A 101 20.65 13.80 -10.36
C THR A 101 21.89 13.06 -10.86
N THR A 102 21.81 11.74 -10.96
CA THR A 102 22.93 10.89 -11.41
C THR A 102 22.93 10.66 -12.91
N THR A 103 24.13 10.58 -13.48
CA THR A 103 24.39 10.14 -14.86
C THR A 103 24.72 8.66 -14.96
N LYS A 104 24.85 7.95 -13.82
CA LYS A 104 25.14 6.52 -13.80
C LYS A 104 23.96 5.72 -14.37
N GLU A 105 24.29 4.66 -15.10
CA GLU A 105 23.32 3.64 -15.50
C GLU A 105 23.16 2.62 -14.37
N PHE A 106 21.91 2.21 -14.13
CA PHE A 106 21.56 1.22 -13.11
C PHE A 106 21.01 -0.03 -13.81
N PRO A 107 21.16 -1.22 -13.21
CA PRO A 107 20.56 -2.43 -13.76
C PRO A 107 19.03 -2.35 -13.76
N VAL A 108 18.42 -3.22 -14.56
CA VAL A 108 16.95 -3.39 -14.58
C VAL A 108 16.49 -3.73 -13.16
N PRO A 109 15.50 -3.01 -12.61
CA PRO A 109 15.02 -3.30 -11.27
C PRO A 109 14.27 -4.63 -11.21
N SER A 110 14.54 -5.42 -10.17
CA SER A 110 13.78 -6.61 -9.83
C SER A 110 12.91 -6.31 -8.61
N PHE A 111 11.59 -6.29 -8.79
CA PHE A 111 10.63 -6.08 -7.71
C PHE A 111 10.27 -7.41 -7.08
N ASN A 112 11.18 -7.95 -6.28
CA ASN A 112 10.84 -9.05 -5.37
C ASN A 112 10.34 -8.40 -4.08
N ALA A 113 9.10 -8.70 -3.70
CA ALA A 113 8.40 -8.16 -2.54
C ALA A 113 8.97 -8.70 -1.20
N GLU A 114 10.29 -8.65 -1.03
CA GLU A 114 10.91 -8.79 0.27
C GLU A 114 10.96 -7.39 0.88
N SER A 115 9.98 -7.12 1.75
CA SER A 115 9.86 -5.84 2.46
C SER A 115 11.18 -5.54 3.15
N SER A 116 11.83 -4.45 2.77
CA SER A 116 12.97 -3.95 3.52
C SER A 116 12.46 -3.51 4.90
N GLU A 117 12.95 -4.13 5.98
CA GLU A 117 12.65 -3.68 7.34
C GLU A 117 13.42 -2.37 7.60
N GLY A 118 12.92 -1.27 7.04
CA GLY A 118 13.42 0.07 7.29
C GLY A 118 13.20 0.48 8.76
N LEU A 119 14.11 1.30 9.29
CA LEU A 119 14.07 1.83 10.66
C LEU A 119 12.83 2.70 10.94
N HIS A 120 12.18 3.20 9.89
CA HIS A 120 11.06 4.14 9.96
C HIS A 120 9.88 3.60 9.16
N VAL A 121 8.69 3.65 9.76
CA VAL A 121 7.44 3.21 9.14
C VAL A 121 6.80 4.41 8.44
N PRO A 122 6.68 4.41 7.10
CA PRO A 122 6.13 5.56 6.41
C PRO A 122 4.64 5.79 6.71
N ALA A 123 4.20 7.04 6.81
CA ALA A 123 2.79 7.40 7.06
C ALA A 123 1.79 6.95 5.98
N HIS A 124 2.29 6.47 4.84
CA HIS A 124 1.49 5.90 3.75
C HIS A 124 1.38 4.36 3.82
N LYS A 125 2.05 3.69 4.77
CA LYS A 125 1.90 2.26 5.04
C LYS A 125 0.51 1.96 5.64
N GLY A 126 -0.19 0.96 5.12
CA GLY A 126 -1.54 0.63 5.57
C GLY A 126 -2.59 1.74 5.31
N PHE A 127 -2.27 2.73 4.46
CA PHE A 127 -3.19 3.82 4.12
C PHE A 127 -4.52 3.30 3.59
N ARG A 128 -4.48 2.23 2.78
CA ARG A 128 -5.67 1.60 2.21
C ARG A 128 -6.68 1.24 3.29
N ASP A 129 -6.24 0.53 4.32
CA ASP A 129 -7.11 0.07 5.41
C ASP A 129 -7.66 1.26 6.21
N LYS A 130 -6.81 2.23 6.56
CA LYS A 130 -7.22 3.45 7.29
C LYS A 130 -8.26 4.26 6.51
N PHE A 131 -8.06 4.41 5.20
CA PHE A 131 -8.96 5.13 4.32
C PHE A 131 -10.34 4.45 4.23
N PHE A 132 -10.38 3.14 4.01
CA PHE A 132 -11.65 2.40 3.94
C PHE A 132 -12.35 2.25 5.30
N GLN A 133 -11.61 2.35 6.40
CA GLN A 133 -12.17 2.39 7.76
C GLN A 133 -12.65 3.79 8.16
N GLY A 134 -12.38 4.82 7.35
CA GLY A 134 -12.89 6.17 7.54
C GLY A 134 -12.19 6.97 8.64
N PHE A 135 -10.92 6.66 8.93
CA PHE A 135 -10.11 7.38 9.94
C PHE A 135 -10.84 7.58 11.27
N LYS A 136 -11.50 6.53 11.77
CA LYS A 136 -12.17 6.57 13.07
C LYS A 136 -11.12 6.96 14.12
N LYS A 137 -11.20 8.19 14.63
CA LYS A 137 -10.56 8.54 15.89
C LYS A 137 -11.21 7.67 16.94
N ASP A 138 -10.43 6.91 17.70
CA ASP A 138 -10.88 6.44 19.00
C ASP A 138 -11.19 7.71 19.82
N VAL A 139 -12.46 8.07 19.84
CA VAL A 139 -13.00 9.06 20.77
C VAL A 139 -13.04 8.36 22.12
N ASP A 140 -11.88 8.29 22.77
CA ASP A 140 -11.77 7.84 24.15
C ASP A 140 -12.50 8.85 25.04
N LEU A 141 -13.71 8.47 25.45
CA LEU A 141 -14.09 8.32 26.85
C LEU A 141 -13.24 9.11 27.86
N ASN A 142 -13.37 10.43 27.87
CA ASN A 142 -13.11 11.22 29.06
C ASN A 142 -14.12 12.38 29.12
N MET A 143 -15.35 12.04 29.50
CA MET A 143 -16.25 12.98 30.16
C MET A 143 -15.77 13.13 31.61
N PRO A 144 -15.25 14.29 32.04
CA PRO A 144 -15.41 14.66 33.43
C PRO A 144 -16.89 15.01 33.65
N THR A 145 -17.56 14.18 34.44
CA THR A 145 -18.81 14.58 35.09
C THR A 145 -18.44 15.57 36.19
N GLU A 146 -18.73 16.85 36.01
CA GLU A 146 -18.81 17.84 37.09
C GLU A 146 -20.14 18.59 36.92
N THR A 147 -21.13 18.22 37.72
CA THR A 147 -21.70 18.92 38.90
C THR A 147 -22.60 20.10 38.58
#